data_AF-A0A1W1DPI4-F1
#
_entry.id   AF-A0A1W1DPI4-F1
#
_cell.length_a   1.000
_cell.length_b   1.000
_cell.length_c   1.000
_cell.angle_alpha   90.00
_cell.angle_beta   90.00
_cell.angle_gamma   90.00
#
_symmetry.space_group_name_H-M   'P 1'
#
loop_
_entity.id
_entity.type
_entity.pdbx_description
1 polymer ?
#
loop_
_entity_poly.entity_id
_entity_poly.type
_entity_poly.pdbx_seq_one_letter_code
_entity_poly.pdbx_strand_id
1 'polypeptide(L)'
;MMSINAVKGIEIGAGFNSITQKGTEHRDAITINGFKSNHAGGTLGGISSGQDVLVSIALKPTSSLRLPIESIDKEGNPIEVITKGRHDPCVGIRATPIAEAMLAMTIMDHVMRHRAQNTGVKSSTPVVPAKA
;
A
#
# COMPACT_ATOMS: atom_id res chain seq x y z
N MET A 1 0.88 2.00 5.58
CA MET A 1 1.45 0.72 5.11
C MET A 1 2.84 0.44 5.65
N MET A 2 3.76 1.42 5.64
CA MET A 2 5.18 1.22 5.98
C MET A 2 5.41 0.76 7.43
N SER A 3 4.47 1.07 8.32
CA SER A 3 4.50 0.70 9.73
C SER A 3 4.24 -0.80 9.99
N ILE A 4 3.75 -1.56 9.01
CA ILE A 4 3.60 -3.01 9.16
C ILE A 4 5.00 -3.62 9.22
N ASN A 5 5.24 -4.45 10.24
CA ASN A 5 6.52 -5.12 10.41
C ASN A 5 6.93 -5.85 9.13
N ALA A 6 8.23 -5.77 8.83
CA ALA A 6 8.87 -6.29 7.62
C ALA A 6 8.53 -5.56 6.30
N VAL A 7 7.59 -4.61 6.24
CA VAL A 7 7.40 -3.79 5.04
C VAL A 7 8.61 -2.87 4.82
N LYS A 8 9.14 -2.87 3.59
CA LYS A 8 10.29 -2.06 3.16
C LYS A 8 10.00 -1.17 1.95
N GLY A 9 8.86 -1.37 1.28
CA GLY A 9 8.44 -0.58 0.12
C GLY A 9 6.92 -0.55 0.01
N ILE A 10 6.39 0.53 -0.57
CA ILE A 10 4.97 0.70 -0.88
C ILE A 10 4.86 1.26 -2.29
N GLU A 11 3.88 0.77 -3.02
CA GLU A 11 3.50 1.29 -4.33
C GLU A 11 2.01 1.60 -4.35
N ILE A 12 1.64 2.63 -5.12
CA ILE A 12 0.26 2.98 -5.42
C ILE A 12 0.07 2.90 -6.93
N GLY A 13 -0.98 2.22 -7.40
CA GLY A 13 -1.26 2.08 -8.83
C GLY A 13 -0.12 1.42 -9.59
N ALA A 14 0.39 2.10 -10.61
CA ALA A 14 1.54 1.66 -11.39
C ALA A 14 2.84 1.59 -10.57
N GLY A 15 2.91 2.19 -9.39
CA GLY A 15 4.03 2.07 -8.48
C GLY A 15 5.34 2.57 -9.07
N PHE A 16 6.43 1.87 -8.81
CA PHE A 16 7.74 2.19 -9.37
C PHE A 16 7.80 1.99 -10.90
N ASN A 17 6.88 1.23 -11.51
CA ASN A 17 6.83 1.15 -12.98
C ASN A 17 6.49 2.50 -13.63
N SER A 18 5.93 3.46 -12.88
CA SER A 18 5.65 4.81 -13.38
C SER A 18 6.90 5.59 -13.80
N ILE A 19 8.06 5.33 -13.17
CA ILE A 19 9.29 6.10 -13.42
C ILE A 19 9.90 5.81 -14.79
N THR A 20 9.53 4.69 -15.41
CA THR A 20 10.01 4.28 -16.73
C THR A 20 9.01 4.58 -17.85
N GLN A 21 7.83 5.12 -17.52
CA GLN A 21 6.76 5.42 -18.47
C GLN A 21 6.85 6.84 -19.02
N LYS A 22 6.41 7.03 -20.27
CA LYS A 22 6.21 8.38 -20.81
C LYS A 22 4.93 8.97 -20.24
N GLY A 23 4.87 10.30 -20.10
CA GLY A 23 3.63 10.99 -19.70
C GLY A 23 2.45 10.73 -20.66
N THR A 24 2.74 10.40 -21.93
CA THR A 24 1.71 10.02 -22.91
C THR A 24 1.04 8.68 -22.61
N GLU A 25 1.73 7.80 -21.89
CA GLU A 25 1.31 6.45 -21.51
C GLU A 25 0.72 6.44 -20.09
N HIS A 26 1.39 7.10 -19.14
CA HIS A 26 1.03 7.06 -17.72
C HIS A 26 -0.30 7.74 -17.39
N ARG A 27 -0.70 8.75 -18.18
CA ARG A 27 -1.91 9.55 -17.90
C ARG A 27 -3.19 8.74 -18.06
N ASP A 28 -4.00 8.70 -17.01
CA ASP A 28 -5.31 8.05 -17.04
C ASP A 28 -6.33 8.93 -17.77
N ALA A 29 -6.67 8.57 -19.01
CA ALA A 29 -7.61 9.33 -19.83
C ALA A 29 -9.04 9.22 -19.30
N ILE A 30 -9.70 10.38 -19.13
CA ILE A 30 -11.09 10.50 -18.70
C ILE A 30 -12.01 10.63 -19.92
N THR A 31 -13.07 9.82 -19.97
CA THR A 31 -14.11 9.87 -21.01
C THR A 31 -15.50 9.92 -20.37
N ILE A 32 -16.54 10.14 -21.17
CA ILE A 32 -17.94 10.08 -20.68
C ILE A 32 -18.32 8.70 -20.13
N ASN A 33 -17.68 7.64 -20.63
CA ASN A 33 -17.89 6.28 -20.13
C ASN A 33 -17.06 5.99 -18.87
N GLY A 34 -16.07 6.83 -18.54
CA GLY A 34 -15.18 6.66 -17.39
C GLY A 34 -13.70 6.74 -17.74
N PHE A 35 -12.85 6.33 -16.80
CA PHE A 35 -11.40 6.25 -16.97
C PHE A 35 -11.00 5.05 -17.84
N LYS A 36 -10.03 5.25 -18.76
CA LYS A 36 -9.51 4.16 -19.62
C LYS A 36 -8.48 3.25 -18.95
N SER A 37 -7.86 3.71 -17.87
CA SER A 37 -6.80 3.02 -17.12
C SER A 37 -6.81 3.49 -15.67
N ASN A 38 -6.03 2.84 -14.80
CA ASN A 38 -5.91 3.19 -13.39
C ASN A 38 -4.43 3.17 -12.94
N HIS A 39 -3.55 3.84 -13.69
CA HIS A 39 -2.13 3.96 -13.36
C HIS A 39 -1.90 4.76 -12.08
N ALA A 40 -2.78 5.71 -11.76
CA ALA A 40 -2.80 6.44 -10.51
C ALA A 40 -3.25 5.62 -9.29
N GLY A 41 -3.80 4.41 -9.51
CA GLY A 41 -4.18 3.49 -8.44
C GLY A 41 -5.29 4.02 -7.54
N GLY A 42 -6.29 4.68 -8.12
CA GLY A 42 -7.44 5.22 -7.40
C GLY A 42 -7.15 6.51 -6.64
N THR A 43 -5.93 7.05 -6.71
CA THR A 43 -5.55 8.31 -6.04
C THR A 43 -4.94 9.30 -7.02
N LEU A 44 -5.65 10.38 -7.32
CA LEU A 44 -5.20 11.47 -8.19
C LEU A 44 -5.01 12.74 -7.36
N GLY A 45 -3.79 13.30 -7.36
CA GLY A 45 -3.49 14.50 -6.57
C GLY A 45 -3.67 14.32 -5.05
N GLY A 46 -3.55 13.08 -4.56
CA GLY A 46 -3.78 12.74 -3.15
C GLY A 46 -5.26 12.61 -2.75
N ILE A 47 -6.18 12.60 -3.72
CA ILE A 47 -7.62 12.45 -3.51
C ILE A 47 -8.11 11.21 -4.25
N SER A 48 -9.10 10.51 -3.69
CA SER A 48 -9.73 9.36 -4.35
C SER A 48 -10.36 9.77 -5.69
N SER A 49 -10.02 9.06 -6.77
CA SER A 49 -10.57 9.33 -8.11
C SER A 49 -11.92 8.66 -8.39
N GLY A 50 -12.37 7.79 -7.48
CA GLY A 50 -13.53 6.91 -7.66
C GLY A 50 -13.19 5.56 -8.29
N GLN A 51 -11.96 5.37 -8.76
CA GLN A 51 -11.43 4.08 -9.20
C GLN A 51 -10.96 3.23 -8.02
N ASP A 52 -10.69 1.95 -8.27
CA ASP A 52 -10.12 1.05 -7.26
C ASP A 52 -8.82 1.63 -6.69
N VAL A 53 -8.71 1.64 -5.36
CA VAL A 53 -7.49 2.05 -4.66
C VAL A 53 -6.52 0.87 -4.68
N LEU A 54 -5.45 0.98 -5.47
CA LEU A 54 -4.47 -0.08 -5.67
C LEU A 54 -3.23 0.20 -4.83
N VAL A 55 -2.91 -0.70 -3.90
CA VAL A 55 -1.75 -0.60 -3.02
C VAL A 55 -0.99 -1.92 -3.02
N SER A 56 0.31 -1.85 -3.29
CA SER A 56 1.23 -2.99 -3.14
C SER A 56 2.25 -2.71 -2.04
N ILE A 57 2.68 -3.76 -1.34
CA ILE A 57 3.71 -3.68 -0.30
C ILE A 57 4.83 -4.68 -0.59
N ALA A 58 6.06 -4.27 -0.38
CA ALA A 58 7.24 -5.13 -0.44
C ALA A 58 7.65 -5.52 0.97
N LEU A 59 7.69 -6.84 1.27
CA LEU A 59 8.10 -7.36 2.56
C LEU A 59 9.50 -7.97 2.49
N LYS A 60 10.35 -7.66 3.47
CA LYS A 60 11.61 -8.39 3.64
C LYS A 60 11.35 -9.81 4.15
N PRO A 61 12.28 -10.75 3.93
CA PRO A 61 12.23 -12.07 4.55
C PRO A 61 12.24 -12.03 6.09
N THR A 62 11.74 -13.12 6.69
CA THR A 62 11.78 -13.35 8.14
C THR A 62 13.21 -13.30 8.66
N SER A 63 13.44 -12.60 9.78
CA SER A 63 14.77 -12.48 10.39
C SER A 63 15.17 -13.72 11.21
N SER A 64 14.21 -14.42 11.80
CA SER A 64 14.45 -15.59 12.64
C SER A 64 14.61 -16.85 11.80
N LEU A 65 15.85 -17.33 11.70
CA LEU A 65 16.20 -18.57 11.04
C LEU A 65 16.79 -19.55 12.05
N ARG A 66 16.76 -20.85 11.67
CA ARG A 66 17.45 -21.93 12.40
C ARG A 66 18.94 -21.98 12.09
N LEU A 67 19.38 -21.23 11.07
CA LEU A 67 20.79 -21.09 10.74
C LEU A 67 21.43 -20.12 11.74
N PRO A 68 22.62 -20.46 12.28
CA PRO A 68 23.37 -19.54 13.12
C PRO A 68 23.74 -18.27 12.36
N ILE A 69 23.78 -17.16 13.10
CA ILE A 69 24.31 -15.89 12.63
C ILE A 69 25.08 -15.20 13.76
N GLU A 70 26.18 -14.55 13.41
CA GLU A 70 26.95 -13.73 14.35
C GLU A 70 26.12 -12.53 14.84
N SER A 71 26.23 -12.24 16.13
CA SER A 71 25.56 -11.11 16.77
C SER A 71 26.30 -10.69 18.04
N ILE A 72 25.67 -9.81 18.83
CA ILE A 72 26.16 -9.39 20.15
C ILE A 72 25.07 -9.59 21.20
N ASP A 73 25.48 -9.85 22.44
CA ASP A 73 24.58 -9.80 23.60
C ASP A 73 24.32 -8.36 24.06
N LYS A 74 23.60 -8.21 25.19
CA LYS A 74 23.28 -6.89 25.75
C LYS A 74 24.48 -6.15 26.35
N GLU A 75 25.55 -6.87 26.64
CA GLU A 75 26.81 -6.33 27.18
C GLU A 75 27.80 -5.99 26.05
N GLY A 76 27.48 -6.37 24.81
CA GLY A 76 28.29 -6.12 23.62
C GLY A 76 29.27 -7.25 23.30
N ASN A 77 29.21 -8.39 24.00
CA ASN A 77 30.09 -9.52 23.72
C ASN A 77 29.60 -10.26 22.47
N PRO A 78 30.53 -10.73 21.59
CA PRO A 78 30.17 -11.54 20.43
C PRO A 78 29.46 -12.84 20.85
N ILE A 79 28.34 -13.14 20.20
CA ILE A 79 27.59 -14.37 20.38
C ILE A 79 27.12 -14.92 19.03
N GLU A 80 26.78 -16.20 19.00
CA GLU A 80 26.07 -16.80 17.88
C GLU A 80 24.57 -16.93 18.23
N VAL A 81 23.71 -16.33 17.42
CA VAL A 81 22.26 -16.39 17.61
C VAL A 81 21.68 -17.50 16.75
N ILE A 82 21.01 -18.45 17.40
CA ILE A 82 20.27 -19.53 16.74
C ILE A 82 18.84 -19.54 17.26
N THR A 83 17.87 -19.30 16.36
CA THR A 83 16.45 -19.32 16.73
C THR A 83 15.89 -20.74 16.59
N LYS A 84 15.65 -21.42 17.72
CA LYS A 84 15.03 -22.75 17.74
C LYS A 84 13.50 -22.64 17.63
N GLY A 85 12.82 -23.71 17.21
CA GLY A 85 11.35 -23.77 17.08
C GLY A 85 10.81 -23.60 15.66
N ARG A 86 9.48 -23.40 15.54
CA ARG A 86 8.80 -23.09 14.26
C ARG A 86 8.70 -21.58 14.12
N HIS A 87 9.12 -21.06 12.97
CA HIS A 87 9.06 -19.66 12.60
C HIS A 87 8.42 -19.55 11.22
N ASP A 88 7.79 -18.41 10.92
CA ASP A 88 7.18 -18.19 9.61
C ASP A 88 8.26 -18.18 8.52
N PRO A 89 8.17 -19.06 7.50
CA PRO A 89 9.09 -19.01 6.36
C PRO A 89 8.79 -17.80 5.46
N CYS A 90 7.57 -17.27 5.52
CA CYS A 90 7.14 -16.09 4.78
C CYS A 90 6.16 -15.27 5.63
N VAL A 91 6.61 -14.09 6.10
CA VAL A 91 5.76 -13.13 6.82
C VAL A 91 4.65 -12.53 5.95
N GLY A 92 4.82 -12.56 4.63
CA GLY A 92 3.89 -11.93 3.69
C GLY A 92 2.48 -12.51 3.74
N ILE A 93 2.34 -13.83 3.92
CA ILE A 93 1.03 -14.51 3.97
C ILE A 93 0.17 -13.96 5.10
N ARG A 94 0.78 -13.71 6.26
CA ARG A 94 0.10 -13.16 7.43
C ARG A 94 -0.02 -11.63 7.38
N ALA A 95 0.79 -10.96 6.57
CA ALA A 95 0.72 -9.52 6.39
C ALA A 95 -0.49 -9.07 5.57
N THR A 96 -0.99 -9.90 4.65
CA THR A 96 -2.14 -9.58 3.80
C THR A 96 -3.37 -9.08 4.59
N PRO A 97 -3.94 -9.83 5.55
CA PRO A 97 -5.11 -9.36 6.29
C PRO A 97 -4.81 -8.11 7.15
N ILE A 98 -3.57 -7.92 7.59
CA ILE A 98 -3.16 -6.72 8.34
C ILE A 98 -3.16 -5.49 7.41
N ALA A 99 -2.64 -5.65 6.20
CA ALA A 99 -2.62 -4.60 5.18
C ALA A 99 -4.04 -4.21 4.75
N GLU A 100 -4.90 -5.20 4.50
CA GLU A 100 -6.31 -4.98 4.18
C GLU A 100 -7.03 -4.20 5.30
N ALA A 101 -6.89 -4.64 6.56
CA ALA A 101 -7.48 -3.96 7.70
C ALA A 101 -6.99 -2.51 7.83
N MET A 102 -5.67 -2.28 7.67
CA MET A 102 -5.12 -0.93 7.76
C MET A 102 -5.56 -0.03 6.61
N LEU A 103 -5.73 -0.57 5.39
CA LEU A 103 -6.29 0.19 4.27
C LEU A 103 -7.75 0.57 4.54
N ALA A 104 -8.55 -0.40 5.00
CA ALA A 104 -9.97 -0.18 5.31
C ALA A 104 -10.15 0.88 6.42
N MET A 105 -9.37 0.80 7.50
CA MET A 105 -9.40 1.81 8.56
C MET A 105 -9.01 3.20 8.04
N THR A 106 -8.00 3.28 7.18
CA THR A 106 -7.56 4.56 6.59
C THR A 106 -8.65 5.16 5.71
N ILE A 107 -9.27 4.35 4.83
CA ILE A 107 -10.38 4.80 3.97
C ILE A 107 -11.56 5.27 4.83
N MET A 108 -11.93 4.51 5.87
CA MET A 108 -13.03 4.87 6.75
C MET A 108 -12.79 6.22 7.46
N ASP A 109 -11.57 6.48 7.93
CA ASP A 109 -11.19 7.77 8.50
C ASP A 109 -11.38 8.91 7.49
N HIS A 110 -10.91 8.74 6.25
CA HIS A 110 -11.13 9.73 5.18
C HIS A 110 -12.61 9.93 4.85
N VAL A 111 -13.42 8.87 4.83
CA VAL A 111 -14.88 8.96 4.64
C VAL A 111 -15.54 9.77 5.77
N MET A 112 -15.17 9.51 7.02
CA MET A 112 -15.71 10.26 8.17
C MET A 112 -15.34 11.74 8.11
N ARG A 113 -14.07 12.06 7.80
CA ARG A 113 -13.60 13.45 7.63
C ARG A 113 -14.34 14.15 6.50
N HIS A 114 -14.47 13.49 5.34
CA HIS A 114 -15.18 14.06 4.20
C HIS A 114 -16.64 14.35 4.54
N ARG A 115 -17.33 13.40 5.18
CA ARG A 115 -18.72 13.59 5.63
C ARG A 115 -18.82 14.77 6.60
N ALA A 116 -17.98 14.83 7.63
CA ALA A 116 -18.02 15.92 8.62
C ALA A 116 -17.83 17.31 8.01
N GLN A 117 -16.94 17.44 7.01
CA GLN A 117 -16.61 18.73 6.39
C GLN A 117 -17.55 19.11 5.23
N ASN A 118 -18.09 18.12 4.51
CA ASN A 118 -18.74 18.35 3.21
C ASN A 118 -20.21 17.87 3.14
N THR A 119 -20.87 17.55 4.26
CA THR A 119 -22.25 16.98 4.28
C THR A 119 -23.26 17.72 3.39
N GLY A 120 -23.16 19.05 3.26
CA GLY A 120 -24.07 19.86 2.45
C GLY A 120 -23.55 20.26 1.06
N VAL A 121 -22.33 19.85 0.70
CA VAL A 121 -21.69 20.27 -0.56
C VAL A 121 -22.31 19.49 -1.73
N LYS A 122 -22.80 20.21 -2.73
CA LYS A 122 -23.28 19.65 -4.00
C LYS A 122 -22.30 19.99 -5.10
N SER A 123 -21.72 18.98 -5.73
CA SER A 123 -20.86 19.20 -6.90
C SER A 123 -21.71 19.53 -8.13
N SER A 124 -21.34 20.58 -8.86
CA SER A 124 -21.89 20.88 -10.18
C SER A 124 -21.18 20.11 -11.30
N THR A 125 -20.06 19.46 -11.00
CA THR A 125 -19.34 18.64 -11.98
C THR A 125 -20.01 17.27 -12.16
N PRO A 126 -20.05 16.73 -13.38
CA PRO A 126 -20.56 15.38 -13.62
C PRO A 126 -19.78 14.31 -12.87
N VAL A 127 -20.49 13.25 -12.43
CA VAL A 127 -19.84 12.05 -11.89
C VAL A 127 -19.24 11.27 -13.06
N VAL A 128 -17.91 11.12 -13.04
CA VAL A 128 -17.18 10.29 -14.00
C VAL A 128 -17.22 8.84 -13.51
N PRO A 129 -17.66 7.86 -14.32
CA PRO A 129 -17.58 6.46 -13.95
C PRO A 129 -16.13 6.01 -13.70
N ALA A 130 -15.93 5.12 -12.73
CA ALA A 130 -14.61 4.60 -12.36
C ALA A 130 -13.87 3.90 -13.51
N LYS A 131 -14.61 3.39 -14.50
CA LYS A 131 -14.05 2.61 -15.61
C LYS A 131 -14.92 2.79 -16.85
N ALA A 132 -14.26 2.99 -17.99
CA ALA A 132 -14.86 3.08 -19.32
C ALA A 132 -15.41 1.75 -19.84
#